data_AF-A0A453R4L7-F1
#
_entry.id   AF-A0A453R4L7-F1
#
_cell.length_a   1.000
_cell.length_b   1.000
_cell.length_c   1.000
_cell.angle_alpha   90.00
_cell.angle_beta   90.00
_cell.angle_gamma   90.00
#
_symmetry.space_group_name_H-M   'P 1'
#
loop_
_entity.id
_entity.type
_entity.pdbx_description
1 polymer ?
#
loop_
_entity_poly.entity_id
_entity_poly.type
_entity_poly.pdbx_seq_one_letter_code
_entity_poly.pdbx_strand_id
1 'polypeptide(L)'
;QFLKFAAKLSNRSVITTGLGSTSAGLTVTAVKDGGEWMLEAGALVLADGGLCCIDEFDSMREHDRTTIHEAMEQQTISVAKAGLVTTLSTRTTVFGATNPKGQYDSNESLSVNTTLSGPLLSRFDIVLVLLDKKNPKLDGIISSHILAQSTKAEENKASDAAVKSTQPLGIKEWTLPCLRRYIHYVKQRFKPVLTKEAESVISGYYQLQRRDGTHNAG
;
A
#
# COMPACT_ATOMS: atom_id res chain seq x y z
N GLN A 1 -9.73 -5.92 0.18
CA GLN A 1 -9.65 -6.21 1.63
C GLN A 1 -8.23 -6.05 2.20
N PHE A 2 -7.17 -6.41 1.48
CA PHE A 2 -5.78 -6.28 1.93
C PHE A 2 -5.39 -4.88 2.39
N LEU A 3 -5.68 -3.84 1.60
CA LEU A 3 -5.41 -2.43 1.95
C LEU A 3 -6.01 -2.05 3.30
N LYS A 4 -7.29 -2.40 3.52
CA LYS A 4 -7.99 -2.11 4.79
C LYS A 4 -7.35 -2.81 5.98
N PHE A 5 -6.87 -4.04 5.81
CA PHE A 5 -6.18 -4.77 6.86
C PHE A 5 -4.79 -4.19 7.15
N ALA A 6 -4.01 -3.88 6.10
CA ALA A 6 -2.70 -3.26 6.23
C ALA A 6 -2.77 -1.89 6.92
N ALA A 7 -3.77 -1.07 6.56
CA ALA A 7 -4.04 0.20 7.21
C ALA A 7 -4.35 0.02 8.71
N LYS A 8 -5.22 -0.94 9.08
CA LYS A 8 -5.50 -1.24 10.50
C LYS A 8 -4.28 -1.74 11.28
N LEU A 9 -3.35 -2.42 10.61
CA LEU A 9 -2.12 -2.92 11.21
C LEU A 9 -1.07 -1.81 11.41
N SER A 10 -1.07 -0.77 10.58
CA SER A 10 -0.17 0.37 10.72
C SER A 10 -0.60 1.28 11.88
N ASN A 11 0.37 1.94 12.52
CA ASN A 11 0.09 2.94 13.56
C ASN A 11 -0.42 4.26 12.98
N ARG A 12 0.04 4.59 11.78
CA ARG A 12 -0.37 5.77 11.02
C ARG A 12 -0.70 5.30 9.61
N SER A 13 -1.93 5.51 9.19
CA SER A 13 -2.35 5.17 7.85
C SER A 13 -3.46 6.09 7.35
N VAL A 14 -3.42 6.37 6.06
CA VAL A 14 -4.52 7.03 5.35
C VAL A 14 -4.96 6.11 4.23
N ILE A 15 -6.27 5.96 4.05
CA ILE A 15 -6.85 5.19 2.93
C ILE A 15 -7.56 6.18 2.03
N THR A 16 -7.29 6.09 0.74
CA THR A 16 -7.96 6.89 -0.28
C THR A 16 -8.21 6.07 -1.55
N THR A 17 -9.06 6.57 -2.44
CA THR A 17 -9.36 5.94 -3.74
C THR A 17 -8.84 6.81 -4.87
N GLY A 18 -8.46 6.23 -6.00
CA GLY A 18 -7.90 6.95 -7.14
C GLY A 18 -8.83 8.04 -7.68
N LEU A 19 -10.14 7.78 -7.69
CA LEU A 19 -11.16 8.76 -8.10
C LEU A 19 -11.41 9.87 -7.07
N GLY A 20 -11.30 9.54 -5.76
CA GLY A 20 -11.51 10.49 -4.67
C GLY A 20 -10.28 11.35 -4.34
N SER A 21 -9.13 11.01 -4.91
CA SER A 21 -7.83 11.62 -4.62
C SER A 21 -7.46 12.64 -5.68
N THR A 22 -7.84 13.90 -5.47
CA THR A 22 -7.28 15.00 -6.27
C THR A 22 -5.88 15.36 -5.81
N SER A 23 -5.10 16.04 -6.64
CA SER A 23 -3.75 16.49 -6.30
C SER A 23 -3.75 17.32 -5.03
N ALA A 24 -4.78 18.15 -4.86
CA ALA A 24 -5.00 18.95 -3.65
C ALA A 24 -5.27 18.09 -2.41
N GLY A 25 -6.09 17.02 -2.54
CA GLY A 25 -6.38 16.08 -1.47
C GLY A 25 -5.25 15.10 -1.16
N LEU A 26 -4.36 14.82 -2.11
CA LEU A 26 -3.15 14.00 -1.91
C LEU A 26 -2.03 14.81 -1.25
N THR A 27 -1.90 16.08 -1.63
CA THR A 27 -0.77 16.93 -1.23
C THR A 27 -1.14 17.89 -0.11
N VAL A 28 -1.52 19.11 -0.47
CA VAL A 28 -1.86 20.20 0.43
C VAL A 28 -2.79 21.15 -0.30
N THR A 29 -3.79 21.62 0.43
CA THR A 29 -4.72 22.65 -0.01
C THR A 29 -4.53 23.90 0.84
N ALA A 30 -4.57 25.08 0.21
CA ALA A 30 -4.60 26.34 0.95
C ALA A 30 -6.06 26.70 1.23
N VAL A 31 -6.41 26.84 2.50
CA VAL A 31 -7.74 27.21 2.97
C VAL A 31 -7.64 28.55 3.67
N LYS A 32 -8.64 29.42 3.47
CA LYS A 32 -8.70 30.72 4.15
C LYS A 32 -9.57 30.58 5.40
N ASP A 33 -8.97 30.73 6.57
CA ASP A 33 -9.67 30.69 7.86
C ASP A 33 -9.45 32.01 8.60
N GLY A 34 -10.52 32.63 9.10
CA GLY A 34 -10.44 33.90 9.83
C GLY A 34 -9.82 35.09 9.07
N GLY A 35 -9.63 35.00 7.75
CA GLY A 35 -8.97 36.04 6.95
C GLY A 35 -7.51 35.74 6.60
N GLU A 36 -6.89 34.75 7.26
CA GLU A 36 -5.53 34.29 7.00
C GLU A 36 -5.52 33.02 6.16
N TRP A 37 -4.45 32.81 5.39
CA TRP A 37 -4.25 31.59 4.62
C TRP A 37 -3.59 30.53 5.51
N MET A 38 -4.19 29.34 5.57
CA MET A 38 -3.67 28.17 6.24
C MET A 38 -3.50 27.02 5.25
N LEU A 39 -2.56 26.12 5.53
CA LEU A 39 -2.34 24.92 4.72
C LEU A 39 -2.99 23.71 5.40
N GLU A 40 -3.87 23.04 4.68
CA GLU A 40 -4.47 21.76 5.07
C GLU A 40 -3.69 20.62 4.41
N ALA A 41 -3.15 19.73 5.24
CA ALA A 41 -2.37 18.58 4.79
C ALA A 41 -3.27 17.51 4.15
N GLY A 42 -2.88 17.06 2.97
CA GLY A 42 -3.51 15.95 2.24
C GLY A 42 -3.00 14.58 2.67
N ALA A 43 -3.51 13.55 2.00
CA ALA A 43 -3.32 12.15 2.38
C ALA A 43 -1.86 11.72 2.52
N LEU A 44 -0.97 12.13 1.61
CA LEU A 44 0.45 11.74 1.64
C LEU A 44 1.20 12.39 2.80
N VAL A 45 0.88 13.66 3.09
CA VAL A 45 1.49 14.42 4.19
C VAL A 45 0.98 13.90 5.54
N LEU A 46 -0.33 13.64 5.65
CA LEU A 46 -0.93 13.04 6.85
C LEU A 46 -0.39 11.63 7.13
N ALA A 47 0.01 10.91 6.09
CA ALA A 47 0.59 9.57 6.20
C ALA A 47 2.13 9.56 6.39
N ASP A 48 2.80 10.69 6.60
CA ASP A 48 4.27 10.75 6.82
C ASP A 48 4.71 9.80 7.95
N GLY A 49 5.71 8.95 7.68
CA GLY A 49 6.20 7.92 8.59
C GLY A 49 5.27 6.70 8.75
N GLY A 50 4.21 6.60 7.95
CA GLY A 50 3.19 5.57 8.00
C GLY A 50 2.92 4.89 6.66
N LEU A 51 1.65 4.57 6.41
CA LEU A 51 1.17 3.86 5.23
C LEU A 51 0.08 4.68 4.51
N CYS A 52 0.30 5.04 3.26
CA CYS A 52 -0.74 5.60 2.39
C CYS A 52 -1.30 4.49 1.49
N CYS A 53 -2.54 4.09 1.72
CA CYS A 53 -3.24 3.10 0.92
C CYS A 53 -4.05 3.80 -0.18
N ILE A 54 -3.79 3.48 -1.44
CA ILE A 54 -4.50 4.02 -2.60
C ILE A 54 -5.18 2.88 -3.32
N ASP A 55 -6.50 2.82 -3.24
CA ASP A 55 -7.32 1.87 -4.00
C ASP A 55 -7.60 2.43 -5.40
N GLU A 56 -7.90 1.56 -6.37
CA GLU A 56 -8.24 1.96 -7.75
C GLU A 56 -7.22 2.93 -8.37
N PHE A 57 -5.94 2.64 -8.21
CA PHE A 57 -4.85 3.49 -8.70
C PHE A 57 -4.98 3.71 -10.22
N ASP A 58 -5.51 2.72 -10.94
CA ASP A 58 -5.78 2.79 -12.37
C ASP A 58 -6.80 3.86 -12.78
N SER A 59 -7.66 4.29 -11.87
CA SER A 59 -8.71 5.28 -12.12
C SER A 59 -8.28 6.72 -11.78
N MET A 60 -7.07 6.89 -11.28
CA MET A 60 -6.50 8.20 -10.95
C MET A 60 -6.14 9.02 -12.19
N ARG A 61 -6.35 10.35 -12.16
CA ARG A 61 -6.03 11.25 -13.28
C ARG A 61 -4.52 11.40 -13.43
N GLU A 62 -4.06 11.71 -14.64
CA GLU A 62 -2.63 11.83 -14.95
C GLU A 62 -1.88 12.83 -14.07
N HIS A 63 -2.45 14.03 -13.83
CA HIS A 63 -1.84 15.03 -12.96
C HIS A 63 -1.63 14.57 -11.50
N ASP A 64 -2.57 13.80 -10.95
CA ASP A 64 -2.51 13.26 -9.60
C ASP A 64 -1.41 12.19 -9.49
N ARG A 65 -1.23 11.40 -10.56
CA ARG A 65 -0.18 10.39 -10.66
C ARG A 65 1.21 11.01 -10.71
N THR A 66 1.38 12.10 -11.47
CA THR A 66 2.66 12.84 -11.52
C THR A 66 3.03 13.37 -10.14
N THR A 67 2.03 13.84 -9.39
CA THR A 67 2.22 14.34 -8.03
C THR A 67 2.64 13.24 -7.05
N ILE A 68 2.04 12.05 -7.15
CA ILE A 68 2.48 10.87 -6.38
C ILE A 68 3.89 10.46 -6.78
N HIS A 69 4.20 10.47 -8.08
CA HIS A 69 5.53 10.11 -8.58
C HIS A 69 6.62 11.02 -7.98
N GLU A 70 6.37 12.33 -7.92
CA GLU A 70 7.26 13.29 -7.26
C GLU A 70 7.39 12.99 -5.75
N ALA A 71 6.26 12.79 -5.07
CA ALA A 71 6.24 12.53 -3.64
C ALA A 71 6.93 11.21 -3.26
N MET A 72 6.80 10.17 -4.08
CA MET A 72 7.49 8.88 -3.89
C MET A 72 8.98 9.01 -4.12
N GLU A 73 9.40 9.81 -5.11
CA GLU A 73 10.81 10.01 -5.42
C GLU A 73 11.52 10.86 -4.38
N GLN A 74 11.00 12.05 -4.11
CA GLN A 74 11.67 13.03 -3.25
C GLN A 74 11.37 12.81 -1.77
N GLN A 75 10.33 12.03 -1.45
CA GLN A 75 9.79 11.89 -0.08
C GLN A 75 9.46 13.24 0.58
N THR A 76 9.23 14.26 -0.24
CA THR A 76 8.85 15.62 0.15
C THR A 76 7.95 16.21 -0.92
N ILE A 77 7.10 17.14 -0.51
CA ILE A 77 6.25 17.92 -1.41
C ILE A 77 6.48 19.39 -1.13
N SER A 78 6.84 20.15 -2.16
CA SER A 78 7.02 21.59 -2.07
C SER A 78 5.75 22.29 -2.57
N VAL A 79 5.21 23.18 -1.76
CA VAL A 79 3.96 23.90 -2.05
C VAL A 79 4.21 25.39 -1.97
N ALA A 80 3.90 26.08 -3.07
CA ALA A 80 3.89 27.54 -3.17
C ALA A 80 2.48 27.99 -3.56
N LYS A 81 1.62 28.25 -2.56
CA LYS A 81 0.22 28.66 -2.77
C LYS A 81 -0.18 29.77 -1.80
N ALA A 82 -0.99 30.72 -2.27
CA ALA A 82 -1.54 31.80 -1.44
C ALA A 82 -0.48 32.61 -0.64
N GLY A 83 0.71 32.81 -1.22
CA GLY A 83 1.82 33.51 -0.57
C GLY A 83 2.61 32.65 0.44
N LEU A 84 2.19 31.41 0.68
CA LEU A 84 2.89 30.45 1.54
C LEU A 84 3.78 29.56 0.67
N VAL A 85 5.07 29.54 0.99
CA VAL A 85 6.06 28.65 0.37
C VAL A 85 6.62 27.76 1.48
N THR A 86 6.31 26.47 1.42
CA THR A 86 6.79 25.50 2.40
C THR A 86 7.05 24.15 1.75
N THR A 87 7.92 23.36 2.37
CA THR A 87 8.20 21.98 1.97
C THR A 87 7.79 21.06 3.12
N LEU A 88 6.98 20.06 2.79
CA LEU A 88 6.43 19.11 3.75
C LEU A 88 7.00 17.73 3.46
N SER A 89 7.34 16.99 4.50
CA SER A 89 7.83 15.60 4.36
C SER A 89 6.68 14.64 4.07
N THR A 90 6.92 13.71 3.16
CA THR A 90 6.01 12.63 2.77
C THR A 90 6.76 11.30 2.74
N ARG A 91 7.48 10.98 3.82
CA ARG A 91 8.20 9.70 4.01
C ARG A 91 7.20 8.60 4.37
N THR A 92 6.25 8.38 3.48
CA THR A 92 5.16 7.42 3.64
C THR A 92 5.40 6.22 2.73
N THR A 93 5.03 5.03 3.20
CA THR A 93 4.99 3.85 2.33
C THR A 93 3.70 3.91 1.52
N VAL A 94 3.78 3.88 0.19
CA VAL A 94 2.60 3.83 -0.68
C VAL A 94 2.23 2.38 -0.95
N PHE A 95 1.00 2.01 -0.65
CA PHE A 95 0.40 0.73 -1.02
C PHE A 95 -0.74 0.99 -1.99
N GLY A 96 -0.47 0.79 -3.28
CA GLY A 96 -1.47 0.87 -4.35
C GLY A 96 -2.14 -0.48 -4.61
N ALA A 97 -3.45 -0.46 -4.86
CA ALA A 97 -4.12 -1.53 -5.61
C ALA A 97 -4.56 -0.98 -6.96
N THR A 98 -4.36 -1.76 -8.00
CA THR A 98 -4.67 -1.39 -9.39
C THR A 98 -5.34 -2.56 -10.07
N ASN A 99 -6.34 -2.29 -10.90
CA ASN A 99 -6.95 -3.31 -11.73
C ASN A 99 -6.27 -3.34 -13.12
N PRO A 100 -6.13 -4.53 -13.74
CA PRO A 100 -5.68 -4.61 -15.12
C PRO A 100 -6.73 -4.04 -16.08
N LYS A 101 -6.29 -3.62 -17.26
CA LYS A 101 -7.16 -3.23 -18.37
C LYS A 101 -7.84 -4.47 -18.94
N GLY A 102 -9.00 -4.83 -18.41
CA GLY A 102 -9.73 -6.02 -18.83
C GLY A 102 -9.10 -7.30 -18.27
N GLN A 103 -8.97 -8.35 -19.11
CA GLN A 103 -8.31 -9.59 -18.69
C GLN A 103 -6.80 -9.44 -18.79
N TYR A 104 -6.09 -9.87 -17.74
CA TYR A 104 -4.64 -9.83 -17.71
C TYR A 104 -4.03 -10.81 -18.72
N ASP A 105 -3.25 -10.30 -19.68
CA ASP A 105 -2.48 -11.11 -20.61
C ASP A 105 -1.06 -11.34 -20.07
N SER A 106 -0.65 -12.60 -19.96
CA SER A 106 0.67 -12.97 -19.45
C SER A 106 1.80 -12.75 -20.46
N ASN A 107 1.48 -12.52 -21.73
CA ASN A 107 2.47 -12.25 -22.78
C ASN A 107 2.79 -10.76 -22.92
N GLU A 108 1.92 -9.89 -22.44
CA GLU A 108 2.08 -8.44 -22.51
C GLU A 108 2.80 -7.87 -21.29
N SER A 109 3.45 -6.72 -21.46
CA SER A 109 4.13 -6.04 -20.35
C SER A 109 3.13 -5.56 -19.29
N LEU A 110 3.59 -5.40 -18.05
CA LEU A 110 2.75 -4.89 -16.96
C LEU A 110 2.22 -3.47 -17.22
N SER A 111 3.02 -2.62 -17.88
CA SER A 111 2.61 -1.28 -18.30
C SER A 111 1.49 -1.27 -19.33
N VAL A 112 1.44 -2.29 -20.20
CA VAL A 112 0.35 -2.45 -21.17
C VAL A 112 -0.90 -3.01 -20.47
N ASN A 113 -0.71 -4.04 -19.65
CA ASN A 113 -1.77 -4.67 -18.86
C ASN A 113 -2.40 -3.73 -17.82
N THR A 114 -1.69 -2.69 -17.37
CA THR A 114 -2.20 -1.70 -16.42
C THR A 114 -2.33 -0.33 -17.07
N THR A 115 -2.95 0.63 -16.38
CA THR A 115 -2.91 2.04 -16.82
C THR A 115 -1.69 2.77 -16.26
N LEU A 116 -0.76 2.08 -15.58
CA LEU A 116 0.40 2.69 -14.92
C LEU A 116 1.54 2.91 -15.92
N SER A 117 2.18 4.07 -15.84
CA SER A 117 3.34 4.39 -16.66
C SER A 117 4.59 3.64 -16.16
N GLY A 118 5.50 3.31 -17.08
CA GLY A 118 6.79 2.68 -16.76
C GLY A 118 7.59 3.40 -15.65
N PRO A 119 7.72 4.75 -15.67
CA PRO A 119 8.38 5.50 -14.61
C PRO A 119 7.75 5.27 -13.24
N LEU A 120 6.42 5.26 -13.14
CA LEU A 120 5.74 5.06 -11.87
C LEU A 120 5.87 3.61 -11.37
N LEU A 121 5.78 2.63 -12.27
CA LEU A 121 6.03 1.22 -11.94
C LEU A 121 7.44 1.01 -11.39
N SER A 122 8.45 1.71 -11.94
CA SER A 122 9.83 1.61 -11.47
C SER A 122 10.06 2.15 -10.05
N ARG A 123 9.12 2.94 -9.51
CA ARG A 123 9.14 3.43 -8.12
C ARG A 123 8.58 2.44 -7.11
N PHE A 124 7.87 1.41 -7.57
CA PHE A 124 7.38 0.36 -6.69
C PHE A 124 8.46 -0.71 -6.53
N ASP A 125 9.00 -0.84 -5.32
CA ASP A 125 9.99 -1.87 -5.00
C ASP A 125 9.41 -3.30 -5.09
N ILE A 126 8.10 -3.43 -4.86
CA ILE A 126 7.38 -4.71 -4.87
C ILE A 126 6.12 -4.57 -5.71
N VAL A 127 6.02 -5.43 -6.71
CA VAL A 127 4.83 -5.54 -7.57
C VAL A 127 4.30 -6.97 -7.48
N LEU A 128 3.04 -7.11 -7.06
CA LEU A 128 2.37 -8.40 -6.93
C LEU A 128 1.20 -8.47 -7.92
N VAL A 129 1.30 -9.38 -8.89
CA VAL A 129 0.22 -9.66 -9.84
C VAL A 129 -0.62 -10.81 -9.28
N LEU A 130 -1.89 -10.53 -8.96
CA LEU A 130 -2.85 -11.52 -8.51
C LEU A 130 -3.65 -12.01 -9.72
N LEU A 131 -3.39 -13.24 -10.16
CA LEU A 131 -4.08 -13.87 -11.28
C LEU A 131 -5.21 -14.76 -10.77
N ASP A 132 -6.42 -14.52 -11.23
CA ASP A 132 -7.56 -15.41 -10.98
C ASP A 132 -7.53 -16.59 -11.97
N LYS A 133 -6.91 -17.69 -11.56
CA LYS A 133 -6.89 -18.94 -12.33
C LYS A 133 -7.94 -19.89 -11.77
N LYS A 134 -8.94 -20.22 -12.59
CA LYS A 134 -9.98 -21.22 -12.26
C LYS A 134 -9.32 -22.54 -11.87
N ASN A 135 -9.46 -22.95 -10.61
CA ASN A 135 -8.94 -24.21 -10.12
C ASN A 135 -9.96 -24.84 -9.16
N PRO A 136 -10.66 -25.90 -9.58
CA PRO A 136 -11.80 -26.42 -8.82
C PRO A 136 -11.42 -26.89 -7.41
N LYS A 137 -10.16 -27.31 -7.19
CA LYS A 137 -9.68 -27.69 -5.85
C LYS A 137 -9.50 -26.47 -4.95
N LEU A 138 -8.86 -25.41 -5.45
CA LEU A 138 -8.67 -24.17 -4.69
C LEU A 138 -10.01 -23.46 -4.47
N ASP A 139 -10.87 -23.43 -5.48
CA ASP A 139 -12.20 -22.84 -5.41
C ASP A 139 -13.08 -23.55 -4.37
N GLY A 140 -12.96 -24.88 -4.25
CA GLY A 140 -13.61 -25.66 -3.18
C GLY A 140 -13.11 -25.29 -1.77
N ILE A 141 -11.81 -25.10 -1.60
CA ILE A 141 -11.23 -24.67 -0.31
C ILE A 141 -11.65 -23.25 0.03
N ILE A 142 -11.61 -22.32 -0.94
CA ILE A 142 -11.97 -20.92 -0.73
C ILE A 142 -13.47 -20.78 -0.42
N SER A 143 -14.34 -21.47 -1.17
CA SER A 143 -15.78 -21.43 -0.95
C SER A 143 -16.18 -21.98 0.43
N SER A 144 -15.60 -23.12 0.84
CA SER A 144 -15.83 -23.66 2.20
C SER A 144 -15.36 -22.70 3.30
N HIS A 145 -14.23 -22.01 3.10
CA HIS A 145 -13.74 -21.01 4.03
C HIS A 145 -14.66 -19.78 4.13
N ILE A 146 -15.13 -19.25 2.99
CA ILE A 146 -16.05 -18.11 2.94
C ILE A 146 -17.36 -18.45 3.65
N LEU A 147 -17.95 -19.62 3.36
CA LEU A 147 -19.19 -20.08 4.00
C LEU A 147 -19.04 -20.19 5.53
N ALA A 148 -17.91 -20.73 6.01
CA ALA A 148 -17.63 -20.84 7.43
C ALA A 148 -17.42 -19.49 8.13
N GLN A 149 -16.96 -18.45 7.42
CA GLN A 149 -16.89 -17.09 7.97
C GLN A 149 -18.26 -16.43 8.03
N SER A 150 -19.12 -16.64 7.02
CA SER A 150 -20.47 -16.10 6.95
C SER A 150 -21.35 -16.61 8.09
N THR A 151 -21.33 -17.92 8.37
CA THR A 151 -22.10 -18.52 9.47
C THR A 151 -21.65 -18.01 10.84
N LYS A 152 -20.33 -17.87 11.06
CA LYS A 152 -19.80 -17.27 12.29
C LYS A 152 -20.16 -15.79 12.45
N ALA A 153 -20.30 -15.05 11.34
CA ALA A 153 -20.71 -13.66 11.39
C ALA A 153 -22.20 -13.51 11.76
N GLU A 154 -23.04 -14.50 11.42
CA GLU A 154 -24.45 -14.56 11.81
C GLU A 154 -24.64 -14.97 13.28
N GLU A 155 -23.87 -15.96 13.77
CA GLU A 155 -23.88 -16.37 15.19
C GLU A 155 -23.43 -15.25 16.13
N ASN A 156 -22.44 -14.45 15.72
CA ASN A 156 -21.96 -13.29 16.48
C ASN A 156 -22.93 -12.10 16.49
N LYS A 157 -23.97 -12.07 15.64
CA LYS A 157 -25.04 -11.05 15.71
C LYS A 157 -26.19 -11.46 16.63
N ALA A 158 -26.32 -12.75 16.96
CA ALA A 158 -27.37 -13.27 17.83
C ALA A 158 -26.95 -13.43 19.31
N SER A 159 -25.65 -13.32 19.62
CA SER A 159 -25.11 -13.58 20.96
C SER A 159 -24.14 -12.49 21.41
N ASP A 160 -24.68 -11.35 21.84
CA ASP A 160 -23.91 -10.25 22.46
C ASP A 160 -23.54 -10.53 23.94
N ALA A 161 -23.38 -11.81 24.31
CA ALA A 161 -22.98 -12.21 25.66
C ALA A 161 -22.12 -13.47 25.63
N ALA A 162 -20.83 -13.30 25.93
CA ALA A 162 -19.92 -14.33 26.41
C ALA A 162 -19.59 -15.49 25.45
N VAL A 163 -18.64 -15.30 24.54
CA VAL A 163 -17.80 -16.41 24.07
C VAL A 163 -16.33 -15.99 24.07
N LYS A 164 -15.64 -16.30 25.18
CA LYS A 164 -14.20 -16.55 25.18
C LYS A 164 -13.99 -17.74 24.24
N SER A 165 -13.42 -17.52 23.07
CA SER A 165 -13.09 -18.60 22.14
C SER A 165 -11.99 -19.48 22.73
N THR A 166 -12.39 -20.65 23.20
CA THR A 166 -11.54 -21.82 23.39
C THR A 166 -11.00 -22.23 22.01
N GLN A 167 -9.69 -22.11 21.79
CA GLN A 167 -9.01 -22.62 20.60
C GLN A 167 -7.69 -23.32 20.98
N PRO A 168 -7.23 -24.28 20.16
CA PRO A 168 -6.44 -25.44 20.60
C PRO A 168 -4.98 -25.11 20.95
N LEU A 169 -4.39 -25.98 21.77
CA LEU A 169 -3.03 -25.90 22.30
C LEU A 169 -1.97 -25.59 21.21
N GLY A 170 -1.20 -24.51 21.42
CA GLY A 170 0.19 -24.43 20.94
C GLY A 170 0.56 -23.24 20.04
N ILE A 171 -0.39 -22.61 19.34
CA ILE A 171 -0.12 -21.40 18.55
C ILE A 171 -0.86 -20.25 19.20
N LYS A 172 -0.10 -19.36 19.86
CA LYS A 172 -0.64 -18.11 20.38
C LYS A 172 -0.99 -17.24 19.17
N GLU A 173 -2.22 -17.32 18.65
CA GLU A 173 -2.65 -16.47 17.54
C GLU A 173 -2.44 -15.01 17.95
N TRP A 174 -1.61 -14.30 17.19
CA TRP A 174 -1.29 -12.93 17.51
C TRP A 174 -2.49 -12.05 17.16
N THR A 175 -3.10 -11.45 18.17
CA THR A 175 -4.17 -10.48 17.95
C THR A 175 -3.65 -9.27 17.18
N LEU A 176 -4.54 -8.62 16.42
CA LEU A 176 -4.19 -7.43 15.64
C LEU A 176 -3.50 -6.32 16.48
N PRO A 177 -3.96 -6.00 17.71
CA PRO A 177 -3.27 -5.04 18.56
C PRO A 177 -1.85 -5.48 18.97
N CYS A 178 -1.66 -6.79 19.19
CA CYS A 178 -0.35 -7.36 19.52
C CYS A 178 0.62 -7.21 18.36
N LEU A 179 0.21 -7.60 17.13
CA LEU A 179 1.01 -7.43 15.92
C LEU A 179 1.39 -5.96 15.69
N ARG A 180 0.42 -5.06 15.78
CA ARG A 180 0.65 -3.62 15.61
C ARG A 180 1.70 -3.09 16.60
N ARG A 181 1.56 -3.45 17.88
CA ARG A 181 2.50 -3.02 18.94
C ARG A 181 3.91 -3.60 18.72
N TYR A 182 3.99 -4.84 18.27
CA TYR A 182 5.27 -5.48 17.97
C TYR A 182 5.97 -4.88 16.75
N ILE A 183 5.26 -4.65 15.65
CA ILE A 183 5.83 -3.97 14.48
C ILE A 183 6.37 -2.60 14.86
N HIS A 184 5.63 -1.84 15.67
CA HIS A 184 6.10 -0.56 16.18
C HIS A 184 7.38 -0.68 17.01
N TYR A 185 7.40 -1.64 17.95
CA TYR A 185 8.57 -1.91 18.78
C TYR A 185 9.79 -2.29 17.94
N VAL A 186 9.62 -3.17 16.95
CA VAL A 186 10.72 -3.60 16.07
C VAL A 186 11.27 -2.42 15.27
N LYS A 187 10.39 -1.61 14.66
CA LYS A 187 10.76 -0.42 13.87
C LYS A 187 11.55 0.61 14.68
N GLN A 188 11.27 0.74 15.98
CA GLN A 188 11.97 1.69 16.86
C GLN A 188 13.29 1.15 17.39
N ARG A 189 13.35 -0.13 17.73
CA ARG A 189 14.47 -0.71 18.48
C ARG A 189 15.58 -1.29 17.61
N PHE A 190 15.25 -1.83 16.44
CA PHE A 190 16.23 -2.49 15.58
C PHE A 190 16.52 -1.66 14.34
N LYS A 191 17.81 -1.41 14.09
CA LYS A 191 18.33 -0.83 12.84
C LYS A 191 19.41 -1.79 12.32
N PRO A 192 19.00 -2.90 11.65
CA PRO A 192 19.96 -3.89 11.18
C PRO A 192 20.92 -3.26 10.16
N VAL A 193 22.19 -3.68 10.22
CA VAL A 193 23.24 -3.25 9.29
C VAL A 193 23.60 -4.46 8.43
N LEU A 194 23.76 -4.24 7.12
CA LEU A 194 24.19 -5.28 6.18
C LEU A 194 25.60 -5.77 6.52
N THR A 195 25.75 -7.09 6.63
CA THR A 195 27.08 -7.71 6.76
C THR A 195 27.77 -7.77 5.40
N LYS A 196 29.09 -7.93 5.40
CA LYS A 196 29.90 -7.97 4.17
C LYS A 196 29.56 -9.16 3.29
N GLU A 197 29.20 -10.28 3.90
CA GLU A 197 28.76 -11.50 3.20
C GLU A 197 27.43 -11.26 2.49
N ALA A 198 26.47 -10.63 3.16
CA ALA A 198 25.17 -10.29 2.58
C ALA A 198 25.30 -9.28 1.43
N GLU A 199 26.18 -8.28 1.59
CA GLU A 199 26.50 -7.30 0.53
C GLU A 199 27.02 -7.99 -0.74
N SER A 200 27.93 -8.97 -0.59
CA SER A 200 28.46 -9.73 -1.72
C SER A 200 27.38 -10.54 -2.45
N VAL A 201 26.47 -11.19 -1.70
CA VAL A 201 25.38 -11.98 -2.29
C VAL A 201 24.40 -11.08 -3.05
N ILE A 202 23.99 -9.96 -2.46
CA ILE A 202 23.04 -9.02 -3.07
C ILE A 202 23.64 -8.39 -4.33
N SER A 203 24.92 -7.99 -4.29
CA SER A 203 25.61 -7.44 -5.46
C SER A 203 25.70 -8.45 -6.60
N GLY A 204 26.02 -9.71 -6.31
CA GLY A 204 26.06 -10.78 -7.32
C GLY A 204 24.68 -11.02 -7.95
N TYR A 205 23.63 -11.07 -7.13
CA TYR A 205 22.25 -11.23 -7.61
C TYR A 205 21.81 -10.07 -8.52
N TYR A 206 22.10 -8.83 -8.13
CA TYR A 206 21.76 -7.65 -8.91
C TYR A 206 22.46 -7.64 -10.29
N GLN A 207 23.74 -8.04 -10.34
CA GLN A 207 24.47 -8.15 -11.61
C GLN A 207 23.86 -9.20 -12.55
N LEU A 208 23.45 -10.36 -12.01
CA LEU A 208 22.76 -11.39 -12.79
C LEU A 208 21.44 -10.86 -13.36
N GLN A 209 20.62 -10.22 -12.52
CA GLN A 209 19.33 -9.69 -12.94
C GLN A 209 19.46 -8.61 -14.04
N ARG A 210 20.51 -7.78 -14.00
CA ARG A 210 20.80 -6.80 -15.06
C ARG A 210 21.28 -7.42 -16.37
N ARG A 211 21.93 -8.59 -16.32
CA ARG A 211 22.35 -9.34 -17.52
C ARG A 211 21.16 -10.01 -18.21
N ASP A 212 20.19 -10.51 -17.44
CA ASP A 212 18.97 -11.10 -17.99
C ASP A 212 17.96 -10.04 -18.44
N GLY A 213 17.95 -8.87 -17.80
CA GLY A 213 17.03 -7.75 -18.08
C GLY A 213 17.17 -7.11 -19.47
N THR A 214 18.20 -7.43 -20.26
CA THR A 214 18.30 -7.01 -21.67
C THR A 214 17.29 -7.70 -22.59
N HIS A 215 16.52 -8.69 -22.12
CA HIS A 215 15.51 -9.38 -22.93
C HIS A 215 14.06 -8.92 -22.69
N ASN A 216 13.77 -8.15 -21.63
CA ASN A 216 12.40 -7.80 -21.22
C ASN A 216 12.19 -6.29 -20.96
N ALA A 217 13.00 -5.42 -21.55
CA ALA A 217 12.80 -3.98 -21.50
C ALA A 217 12.56 -3.43 -22.92
N GLY A 218 11.29 -3.42 -23.32
CA GLY A 218 10.78 -2.88 -24.59
C GLY A 218 9.31 -3.20 -24.74
#